data_AF-A0A9D6NVJ8-F1
#
_entry.id   AF-A0A9D6NVJ8-F1
#
_cell.length_a   1.000
_cell.length_b   1.000
_cell.length_c   1.000
_cell.angle_alpha   90.00
_cell.angle_beta   90.00
_cell.angle_gamma   90.00
#
_symmetry.space_group_name_H-M   'P 1'
#
loop_
_entity.id
_entity.type
_entity.pdbx_description
1 polymer ?
#
loop_
_entity_poly.entity_id
_entity_poly.type
_entity_poly.pdbx_seq_one_letter_code
_entity_poly.pdbx_strand_id
1 'polypeptide(L)'
;MEFKSYSFAASINGVDDQEDIRAVKLKKYLTQKKSELAMFSLNFIEVADKWGLDWRLLPAIAGVESNFGRQIPYGSFNAYGWANGRYRFKSWEDSIEHVSRVIAIKYLGRGLNTPEKMQPIYAPPSKTWAGKVRFFINQIEAVGVEEIL
;
A
#
# COMPACT_ATOMS: atom_id res chain seq x y z
N MET A 1 15.56 54.64 -10.80
CA MET A 1 16.05 55.12 -9.50
C MET A 1 14.83 55.67 -8.79
N GLU A 2 14.30 55.13 -7.70
CA GLU A 2 14.80 54.28 -6.61
C GLU A 2 13.55 53.56 -6.07
N PHE A 3 13.52 52.22 -5.99
CA PHE A 3 12.36 51.49 -5.44
C PHE A 3 12.65 51.13 -3.98
N LYS A 4 11.94 51.80 -3.06
CA LYS A 4 11.93 51.48 -1.63
C LYS A 4 11.31 50.09 -1.42
N SER A 5 12.07 49.22 -0.79
CA SER A 5 11.66 47.90 -0.35
C SER A 5 10.61 48.02 0.76
N TYR A 6 9.38 47.58 0.47
CA TYR A 6 8.42 47.26 1.52
C TYR A 6 8.62 45.80 1.92
N SER A 7 9.12 45.62 3.14
CA SER A 7 9.09 44.35 3.86
C SER A 7 7.65 43.85 3.93
N PHE A 8 7.40 42.65 3.41
CA PHE A 8 6.17 41.92 3.67
C PHE A 8 6.52 40.75 4.60
N ALA A 9 6.65 41.06 5.89
CA ALA A 9 6.56 40.05 6.93
C ALA A 9 5.07 39.73 7.14
N ALA A 10 4.60 38.67 6.47
CA ALA A 10 3.41 37.95 6.89
C ALA A 10 3.75 36.46 6.87
N SER A 11 3.87 35.90 8.08
CA SER A 11 3.86 34.48 8.33
C SER A 11 2.66 33.85 7.63
N ILE A 12 2.89 33.05 6.59
CA ILE A 12 1.92 32.07 6.14
C ILE A 12 2.23 30.76 6.87
N ASN A 13 1.26 30.37 7.69
CA ASN A 13 1.28 29.17 8.53
C ASN A 13 1.63 27.94 7.69
N GLY A 14 2.50 27.09 8.25
CA GLY A 14 3.06 25.91 7.60
C GLY A 14 2.01 25.04 6.93
N VAL A 15 2.15 24.91 5.60
CA VAL A 15 1.75 23.69 4.91
C VAL A 15 2.85 22.70 5.26
N ASP A 16 2.54 21.77 6.15
CA ASP A 16 3.39 20.62 6.43
C ASP A 16 3.42 19.73 5.17
N ASP A 17 4.26 20.09 4.21
CA ASP A 17 4.58 19.28 3.03
C ASP A 17 5.51 18.11 3.42
N GLN A 18 5.36 17.52 4.61
CA GLN A 18 6.03 16.28 4.92
C GLN A 18 5.38 15.15 4.11
N GLU A 19 6.13 14.69 3.11
CA GLU A 19 5.79 13.48 2.36
C GLU A 19 5.60 12.31 3.35
N ASP A 20 4.45 11.63 3.27
CA ASP A 20 4.16 10.51 4.17
C ASP A 20 5.24 9.43 4.04
N ILE A 21 6.03 9.27 5.10
CA ILE A 21 7.19 8.39 5.10
C ILE A 21 6.83 6.94 4.78
N ARG A 22 5.60 6.51 5.08
CA ARG A 22 5.08 5.18 4.73
C ARG A 22 4.94 5.04 3.23
N ALA A 23 4.41 6.06 2.56
CA ALA A 23 4.29 6.12 1.11
C ALA A 23 5.66 6.14 0.44
N VAL A 24 6.63 6.89 0.99
CA VAL A 24 8.03 6.90 0.51
C VAL A 24 8.66 5.52 0.61
N LYS A 25 8.57 4.86 1.77
CA LYS A 25 9.09 3.50 1.99
C LYS A 25 8.47 2.51 0.99
N LEU A 26 7.14 2.54 0.85
CA LEU A 26 6.42 1.66 -0.05
C LEU A 26 6.82 1.88 -1.51
N LYS A 27 6.88 3.15 -1.94
CA LYS A 27 7.26 3.53 -3.31
C LYS A 27 8.67 3.08 -3.64
N LYS A 28 9.62 3.28 -2.74
CA LYS A 28 11.01 2.81 -2.89
C LYS A 28 11.06 1.29 -3.01
N TYR A 29 10.34 0.57 -2.14
CA TYR A 29 10.28 -0.89 -2.18
C TYR A 29 9.70 -1.41 -3.51
N LEU A 30 8.53 -0.91 -3.91
CA LEU A 30 7.83 -1.38 -5.12
C LEU A 30 8.58 -1.01 -6.40
N THR A 31 9.26 0.15 -6.42
CA THR A 31 10.17 0.53 -7.52
C THR A 31 11.29 -0.49 -7.69
N GLN A 32 11.92 -0.93 -6.59
CA GLN A 32 12.97 -1.97 -6.64
C GLN A 32 12.41 -3.32 -7.15
N LYS A 33 11.13 -3.61 -6.89
CA LYS A 33 10.45 -4.80 -7.41
C LYS A 33 9.99 -4.66 -8.87
N LYS A 34 10.18 -3.49 -9.50
CA LYS A 34 9.70 -3.15 -10.84
C LYS A 34 8.18 -3.29 -10.98
N SER A 35 7.46 -2.85 -9.96
CA SER A 35 6.00 -2.91 -9.90
C SER A 35 5.38 -1.56 -10.29
N GLU A 36 4.35 -1.59 -11.14
CA GLU A 36 3.53 -0.40 -11.44
C GLU A 36 2.81 0.13 -10.20
N LEU A 37 2.58 -0.72 -9.19
CA LEU A 37 1.97 -0.33 -7.91
C LEU A 37 2.77 0.75 -7.18
N ALA A 38 4.05 0.95 -7.51
CA ALA A 38 4.87 2.01 -6.93
C ALA A 38 4.23 3.40 -7.10
N MET A 39 3.55 3.66 -8.22
CA MET A 39 2.87 4.94 -8.49
C MET A 39 1.64 5.15 -7.58
N PHE A 40 1.11 4.08 -7.00
CA PHE A 40 -0.08 4.08 -6.15
C PHE A 40 0.25 3.96 -4.66
N SER A 41 1.52 4.18 -4.28
CA SER A 41 1.97 3.99 -2.90
C SER A 41 1.21 4.88 -1.91
N LEU A 42 0.98 6.15 -2.24
CA LEU A 42 0.16 7.04 -1.42
C LEU A 42 -1.29 6.54 -1.31
N ASN A 43 -1.88 6.06 -2.42
CA ASN A 43 -3.23 5.50 -2.42
C ASN A 43 -3.35 4.26 -1.51
N PHE A 44 -2.33 3.40 -1.45
CA PHE A 44 -2.30 2.31 -0.46
C PHE A 44 -2.35 2.83 0.98
N ILE A 45 -1.60 3.89 1.28
CA ILE A 45 -1.58 4.47 2.64
C ILE A 45 -2.93 5.08 3.00
N GLU A 46 -3.47 5.94 2.13
CA GLU A 46 -4.75 6.61 2.35
C GLU A 46 -5.91 5.62 2.53
N VAL A 47 -5.95 4.57 1.70
CA VAL A 47 -6.97 3.53 1.79
C VAL A 47 -6.76 2.67 3.04
N ALA A 48 -5.52 2.37 3.42
CA ALA A 48 -5.25 1.65 4.65
C ALA A 48 -5.72 2.43 5.88
N ASP A 49 -5.43 3.73 5.94
CA ASP A 49 -5.87 4.62 7.02
C ASP A 49 -7.39 4.71 7.08
N LYS A 50 -8.04 4.91 5.93
CA LYS A 50 -9.50 4.93 5.80
C LYS A 50 -10.17 3.69 6.38
N TRP A 51 -9.55 2.52 6.21
CA TRP A 51 -10.12 1.23 6.61
C TRP A 51 -9.48 0.63 7.88
N GLY A 52 -8.59 1.36 8.55
CA GLY A 52 -7.92 0.92 9.79
C GLY A 52 -7.01 -0.30 9.59
N LEU A 53 -6.38 -0.42 8.42
CA LEU A 53 -5.48 -1.52 8.06
C LEU A 53 -4.03 -1.17 8.39
N ASP A 54 -3.22 -2.18 8.67
CA ASP A 54 -1.77 -2.04 8.53
C ASP A 54 -1.45 -1.71 7.06
N TRP A 55 -0.87 -0.53 6.81
CA TRP A 55 -0.57 -0.04 5.47
C TRP A 55 0.35 -0.95 4.65
N ARG A 56 1.10 -1.84 5.32
CA ARG A 56 1.98 -2.82 4.67
C ARG A 56 1.23 -4.08 4.24
N LEU A 57 0.05 -4.34 4.80
CA LEU A 57 -0.66 -5.60 4.64
C LEU A 57 -1.07 -5.85 3.19
N LEU A 58 -1.82 -4.93 2.58
CA LEU A 58 -2.30 -5.14 1.21
C LEU A 58 -1.16 -5.19 0.17
N PRO A 59 -0.12 -4.32 0.23
CA PRO A 59 1.06 -4.47 -0.62
C PRO A 59 1.79 -5.81 -0.42
N ALA A 60 1.91 -6.30 0.82
CA ALA A 60 2.52 -7.59 1.10
C ALA A 60 1.69 -8.76 0.51
N ILE A 61 0.36 -8.70 0.60
CA ILE A 61 -0.53 -9.67 -0.07
C ILE A 61 -0.30 -9.63 -1.58
N ALA A 62 -0.24 -8.45 -2.21
CA ALA A 62 0.09 -8.34 -3.63
C ALA A 62 1.44 -8.96 -3.99
N GLY A 63 2.43 -8.85 -3.11
CA GLY A 63 3.73 -9.51 -3.23
C GLY A 63 3.62 -11.04 -3.31
N VAL A 64 2.78 -11.63 -2.45
CA VAL A 64 2.57 -13.09 -2.42
C VAL A 64 1.76 -13.57 -3.63
N GLU A 65 0.69 -12.86 -3.98
CA GLU A 65 -0.30 -13.33 -4.97
C GLU A 65 0.13 -13.13 -6.42
N SER A 66 0.89 -12.08 -6.71
CA SER A 66 1.17 -11.68 -8.10
C SER A 66 2.54 -11.06 -8.31
N ASN A 67 3.46 -11.24 -7.35
CA ASN A 67 4.76 -10.56 -7.37
C ASN A 67 4.58 -9.04 -7.55
N PHE A 68 3.73 -8.45 -6.70
CA PHE A 68 3.38 -7.03 -6.71
C PHE A 68 2.73 -6.58 -8.03
N GLY A 69 1.70 -7.29 -8.49
CA GLY A 69 0.95 -6.93 -9.69
C GLY A 69 1.68 -7.19 -11.01
N ARG A 70 2.86 -7.83 -10.98
CA ARG A 70 3.64 -8.16 -12.19
C ARG A 70 3.17 -9.42 -12.90
N GLN A 71 2.51 -10.31 -12.18
CA GLN A 71 2.00 -11.58 -12.67
C GLN A 71 0.49 -11.60 -12.53
N ILE A 72 -0.18 -10.85 -13.40
CA ILE A 72 -1.65 -10.74 -13.45
C ILE A 72 -2.16 -10.87 -14.89
N PRO A 73 -3.43 -11.23 -15.10
CA PRO A 73 -4.04 -11.07 -16.41
C PRO A 73 -3.97 -9.60 -16.88
N TYR A 74 -3.57 -9.38 -18.13
CA TYR A 74 -3.34 -8.04 -18.69
C TYR A 74 -4.54 -7.11 -18.47
N GLY A 75 -4.33 -5.92 -17.91
CA GLY A 75 -5.40 -4.94 -17.66
C GLY A 75 -6.49 -5.42 -16.70
N SER A 76 -6.22 -6.42 -15.85
CA SER A 76 -7.16 -6.84 -14.80
C SER A 76 -7.04 -6.01 -13.52
N PHE A 77 -5.89 -5.37 -13.31
CA PHE A 77 -5.52 -4.69 -12.05
C PHE A 77 -5.75 -5.56 -10.81
N ASN A 78 -5.63 -6.89 -10.94
CA ASN A 78 -5.97 -7.85 -9.90
C ASN A 78 -4.70 -8.42 -9.25
N ALA A 79 -4.02 -7.60 -8.46
CA ALA A 79 -2.78 -8.00 -7.80
C ALA A 79 -2.99 -9.01 -6.64
N TYR A 80 -4.23 -9.31 -6.25
CA TYR A 80 -4.57 -9.99 -5.00
C TYR A 80 -5.23 -11.36 -5.20
N GLY A 81 -5.30 -11.85 -6.44
CA GLY A 81 -5.94 -13.14 -6.75
C GLY A 81 -7.46 -13.13 -6.63
N TRP A 82 -8.11 -11.96 -6.66
CA TRP A 82 -9.55 -11.81 -6.42
C TRP A 82 -10.39 -12.65 -7.40
N ALA A 83 -11.37 -13.38 -6.88
CA ALA A 83 -12.16 -14.37 -7.62
C ALA A 83 -11.28 -15.35 -8.44
N ASN A 84 -10.23 -15.88 -7.82
CA ASN A 84 -9.24 -16.76 -8.46
C ASN A 84 -8.57 -16.11 -9.69
N GLY A 85 -8.30 -14.80 -9.61
CA GLY A 85 -7.71 -14.00 -10.68
C GLY A 85 -8.67 -13.67 -11.84
N ARG A 86 -9.94 -14.10 -11.79
CA ARG A 86 -10.90 -13.91 -12.89
C ARG A 86 -11.58 -12.54 -12.88
N TYR A 87 -11.57 -11.86 -11.73
CA TYR A 87 -12.14 -10.53 -11.64
C TYR A 87 -11.21 -9.50 -12.30
N ARG A 88 -11.78 -8.55 -13.04
CA ARG A 88 -11.07 -7.43 -13.64
C ARG A 88 -11.60 -6.14 -13.01
N PHE A 89 -10.74 -5.45 -12.26
CA PHE A 89 -11.04 -4.15 -11.70
C PHE A 89 -10.95 -3.07 -12.79
N LYS A 90 -11.46 -1.87 -12.47
CA LYS A 90 -11.44 -0.74 -13.41
C LYS A 90 -10.08 -0.06 -13.48
N SER A 91 -9.37 -0.02 -12.36
CA SER A 91 -8.05 0.58 -12.21
C SER A 91 -7.31 -0.01 -11.00
N TRP A 92 -6.07 0.41 -10.79
CA TRP A 92 -5.32 0.05 -9.58
C TRP A 92 -6.00 0.60 -8.31
N GLU A 93 -6.45 1.85 -8.31
CA GLU A 93 -7.16 2.47 -7.18
C GLU A 93 -8.47 1.74 -6.86
N ASP A 94 -9.25 1.34 -7.88
CA ASP A 94 -10.47 0.54 -7.69
C ASP A 94 -10.17 -0.79 -7.00
N SER A 95 -9.08 -1.46 -7.43
CA SER A 95 -8.66 -2.72 -6.81
C SER A 95 -8.18 -2.54 -5.37
N ILE A 96 -7.41 -1.47 -5.09
CA ILE A 96 -6.85 -1.16 -3.77
C ILE A 96 -7.99 -0.85 -2.80
N GLU A 97 -8.92 0.02 -3.17
CA GLU A 97 -10.08 0.39 -2.36
C GLU A 97 -10.99 -0.82 -2.11
N HIS A 98 -11.34 -1.56 -3.17
CA HIS A 98 -12.26 -2.69 -3.06
C HIS A 98 -11.71 -3.78 -2.12
N VAL A 99 -10.47 -4.22 -2.36
CA VAL A 99 -9.88 -5.33 -1.61
C VAL A 99 -9.58 -4.91 -0.17
N SER A 100 -9.08 -3.69 0.05
CA SER A 100 -8.87 -3.14 1.40
C SER A 100 -10.15 -3.13 2.23
N ARG A 101 -11.24 -2.58 1.67
CA ARG A 101 -12.54 -2.54 2.33
C ARG A 101 -13.03 -3.94 2.70
N VAL A 102 -12.91 -4.91 1.79
CA VAL A 102 -13.34 -6.28 2.08
C VAL A 102 -12.46 -6.92 3.16
N ILE A 103 -11.14 -6.72 3.13
CA ILE A 103 -10.25 -7.19 4.19
C ILE A 103 -10.67 -6.60 5.54
N ALA A 104 -10.87 -5.30 5.62
CA ALA A 104 -11.28 -4.64 6.86
C ALA A 104 -12.59 -5.21 7.41
N ILE A 105 -13.63 -5.33 6.57
CA ILE A 105 -14.95 -5.79 7.02
C ILE A 105 -14.96 -7.29 7.34
N LYS A 106 -14.39 -8.12 6.46
CA LYS A 106 -14.53 -9.58 6.53
C LYS A 106 -13.45 -10.27 7.36
N TYR A 107 -12.36 -9.58 7.68
CA TYR A 107 -11.27 -10.14 8.47
C TYR A 107 -11.06 -9.35 9.76
N LEU A 108 -10.73 -8.05 9.67
CA LEU A 108 -10.44 -7.26 10.87
C LEU A 108 -11.68 -7.12 11.77
N GLY A 109 -12.87 -6.88 11.18
CA GLY A 109 -14.14 -6.85 11.91
C GLY A 109 -14.49 -8.16 12.65
N ARG A 110 -13.76 -9.25 12.39
CA ARG A 110 -13.88 -10.55 13.07
C ARG A 110 -12.67 -10.89 13.95
N GLY A 111 -11.79 -9.92 14.22
CA GLY A 111 -10.57 -10.12 15.01
C GLY A 111 -9.44 -10.86 14.28
N LEU A 112 -9.55 -11.05 12.96
CA LEU A 112 -8.54 -11.70 12.12
C LEU A 112 -7.50 -10.67 11.64
N ASN A 113 -6.84 -10.04 12.61
CA ASN A 113 -5.98 -8.87 12.42
C ASN A 113 -4.50 -9.19 12.19
N THR A 114 -4.15 -10.44 11.89
CA THR A 114 -2.79 -10.83 11.51
C THR A 114 -2.82 -11.79 10.32
N PRO A 115 -1.75 -11.85 9.49
CA PRO A 115 -1.65 -12.82 8.40
C PRO A 115 -1.93 -14.26 8.84
N GLU A 116 -1.49 -14.66 10.04
CA GLU A 116 -1.67 -16.01 10.58
C GLU A 116 -3.15 -16.30 10.88
N LYS A 117 -3.89 -15.32 11.39
CA LYS A 117 -5.34 -15.43 11.61
C LYS A 117 -6.13 -15.38 10.30
N MET A 118 -5.64 -14.65 9.30
CA MET A 118 -6.29 -14.55 7.98
C MET A 118 -6.08 -15.80 7.12
N GLN A 119 -4.91 -16.44 7.18
CA GLN A 119 -4.50 -17.55 6.32
C GLN A 119 -5.54 -18.68 6.18
N PRO A 120 -6.18 -19.18 7.26
CA PRO A 120 -7.15 -20.28 7.15
C PRO A 120 -8.36 -19.95 6.28
N ILE A 121 -8.66 -18.66 6.08
CA ILE A 121 -9.82 -18.17 5.33
C ILE A 121 -9.39 -17.57 3.99
N TYR A 122 -8.30 -16.80 3.96
CA TYR A 122 -7.86 -16.09 2.75
C TYR A 122 -7.23 -17.03 1.72
N ALA A 123 -6.39 -17.97 2.16
CA ALA A 123 -5.56 -18.77 1.27
C ALA A 123 -5.56 -20.29 1.56
N PRO A 124 -6.71 -20.95 1.83
CA PRO A 124 -6.73 -22.40 1.98
C PRO A 124 -6.32 -23.11 0.67
N PRO A 125 -5.55 -24.22 0.71
CA PRO A 125 -5.04 -24.92 1.88
C PRO A 125 -3.62 -24.49 2.32
N SER A 126 -3.13 -23.34 1.84
CA SER A 126 -1.74 -22.90 2.06
C SER A 126 -1.35 -22.87 3.54
N LYS A 127 -0.16 -23.40 3.83
CA LYS A 127 0.47 -23.36 5.16
C LYS A 127 1.58 -22.32 5.27
N THR A 128 1.96 -21.69 4.16
CA THR A 128 3.12 -20.77 4.09
C THR A 128 2.73 -19.32 3.79
N TRP A 129 1.46 -19.06 3.45
CA TRP A 129 0.98 -17.75 3.02
C TRP A 129 1.25 -16.67 4.07
N ALA A 130 0.90 -16.92 5.34
CA ALA A 130 1.11 -15.95 6.42
C ALA A 130 2.59 -15.59 6.59
N GLY A 131 3.48 -16.60 6.52
CA GLY A 131 4.93 -16.38 6.60
C GLY A 131 5.47 -15.55 5.45
N LYS A 132 4.97 -15.75 4.22
CA LYS A 132 5.34 -14.95 3.05
C LYS A 132 4.81 -13.51 3.13
N VAL A 133 3.58 -13.32 3.60
CA VAL A 133 3.03 -11.96 3.85
C VAL A 133 3.88 -11.26 4.92
N ARG A 134 4.21 -11.95 6.02
CA ARG A 134 5.07 -11.41 7.08
C ARG A 134 6.46 -11.04 6.56
N PHE A 135 7.05 -11.88 5.71
CA PHE A 135 8.32 -11.59 5.06
C PHE A 135 8.26 -10.27 4.30
N PHE A 136 7.23 -10.04 3.47
CA PHE A 136 7.09 -8.79 2.74
C PHE A 136 6.77 -7.59 3.63
N ILE A 137 5.94 -7.74 4.67
CA ILE A 137 5.72 -6.68 5.67
C ILE A 137 7.05 -6.23 6.26
N ASN A 138 7.89 -7.17 6.70
CA ASN A 138 9.19 -6.86 7.30
C ASN A 138 10.16 -6.21 6.31
N GLN A 139 10.14 -6.64 5.04
CA GLN A 139 10.97 -6.05 4.00
C GLN A 139 10.57 -4.62 3.66
N ILE A 140 9.26 -4.32 3.59
CA ILE A 140 8.74 -2.96 3.40
C ILE A 140 9.10 -2.09 4.60
N GLU A 141 8.97 -2.61 5.82
CA GLU A 141 9.33 -1.90 7.05
C GLU A 141 10.83 -1.58 7.13
N ALA A 142 11.69 -2.49 6.67
CA ALA A 142 13.14 -2.31 6.71
C ALA A 142 13.67 -1.31 5.67
N VAL A 143 12.82 -0.76 4.79
CA VAL A 143 13.27 0.24 3.81
C VAL A 143 13.71 1.51 4.52
N GLY A 144 15.01 1.81 4.46
CA GLY A 144 15.55 3.08 4.90
C GLY A 144 15.08 4.23 4.01
N VAL A 145 14.70 5.32 4.65
CA VAL A 145 14.50 6.64 4.06
C VAL A 145 15.72 7.46 4.46
N GLU A 146 16.45 8.00 3.48
CA GLU A 146 17.53 8.93 3.82
C GLU A 146 16.87 10.24 4.23
N GLU A 147 17.26 10.79 5.39
CA GLU A 147 16.86 12.14 5.73
C GLU A 147 17.52 13.07 4.72
N ILE A 148 16.71 13.84 4.00
CA ILE A 148 17.21 14.98 3.24
C ILE A 148 17.62 16.01 4.30
N LEU A 149 18.90 16.02 4.65
CA LEU A 149 19.54 17.07 5.46
C LEU A 149 19.57 18.40 4.69
#